data_AF-A0A829W0J0-F1
#
_entry.id   AF-A0A829W0J0-F1
#
_cell.length_a   1.000
_cell.length_b   1.000
_cell.length_c   1.000
_cell.angle_alpha   90.00
_cell.angle_beta   90.00
_cell.angle_gamma   90.00
#
_symmetry.space_group_name_H-M   'P 1'
#
loop_
_entity.id
_entity.type
_entity.pdbx_description
1 polymer ?
#
loop_
_entity_poly.entity_id
_entity_poly.type
_entity_poly.pdbx_seq_one_letter_code
_entity_poly.pdbx_strand_id
1 'polypeptide(L)'
;MIELFESIINNKTILVIGTYYCVPITIAVIVLFFLKTSRDERGRAIIGKASIISTIAFIILVNVFAKLSMRTPMDFYSMANGVQWIYNIVLTIQVVAILIYKKIE
;
A
#
# COMPACT_ATOMS: atom_id res chain seq x y z
N MET A 1 19.17 -1.84 -16.88
CA MET A 1 18.42 -1.86 -15.60
C MET A 1 17.55 -0.62 -15.41
N ILE A 2 18.07 0.60 -15.63
CA ILE A 2 17.28 1.85 -15.55
C ILE A 2 16.17 1.89 -16.61
N GLU A 3 16.46 1.54 -17.86
CA GLU A 3 15.47 1.53 -18.96
C GLU A 3 14.31 0.52 -18.74
N LEU A 4 14.61 -0.65 -18.13
CA LEU A 4 13.58 -1.64 -17.79
C LEU A 4 12.66 -1.09 -16.69
N PHE A 5 13.23 -0.39 -15.72
CA PHE A 5 12.50 0.23 -14.61
C PHE A 5 11.62 1.38 -15.11
N GLU A 6 12.12 2.22 -16.02
CA GLU A 6 11.36 3.27 -16.70
C GLU A 6 10.22 2.70 -17.56
N SER A 7 10.49 1.62 -18.30
CA SER A 7 9.47 0.93 -19.11
C SER A 7 8.33 0.34 -18.26
N ILE A 8 8.65 -0.18 -17.08
CA ILE A 8 7.64 -0.71 -16.13
C ILE A 8 6.84 0.45 -15.51
N ILE A 9 7.51 1.51 -15.07
CA ILE A 9 6.87 2.66 -14.41
C ILE A 9 6.04 3.51 -15.37
N ASN A 10 6.40 3.59 -16.66
CA ASN A 10 5.62 4.31 -17.67
C ASN A 10 4.56 3.44 -18.36
N ASN A 11 4.18 2.31 -17.75
CA ASN A 11 3.25 1.38 -18.38
C ASN A 11 1.81 1.61 -17.90
N LYS A 12 0.93 1.98 -18.84
CA LYS A 12 -0.51 2.09 -18.60
C LYS A 12 -1.12 0.78 -18.09
N THR A 13 -0.68 -0.37 -18.58
CA THR A 13 -1.19 -1.67 -18.15
C THR A 13 -0.89 -1.93 -16.67
N ILE A 14 0.30 -1.53 -16.20
CA ILE A 14 0.68 -1.67 -14.79
C ILE A 14 -0.18 -0.76 -13.91
N LEU A 15 -0.53 0.43 -14.40
CA LEU A 15 -1.43 1.33 -13.69
C LEU A 15 -2.83 0.72 -13.57
N VAL A 16 -3.36 0.20 -14.68
CA VAL A 16 -4.68 -0.45 -14.71
C VAL A 16 -4.73 -1.65 -13.76
N ILE A 17 -3.71 -2.52 -13.78
CA ILE A 17 -3.60 -3.64 -12.83
C ILE A 17 -3.56 -3.12 -11.39
N GLY A 18 -2.76 -2.09 -11.13
CA GLY A 18 -2.68 -1.45 -9.82
C GLY A 18 -4.03 -0.91 -9.34
N THR A 19 -4.80 -0.28 -10.22
CA THR A 19 -6.15 0.23 -9.90
C THR A 19 -7.14 -0.91 -9.63
N TYR A 20 -7.13 -1.97 -10.44
CA TYR A 20 -7.98 -3.14 -10.20
C TYR A 20 -7.63 -3.88 -8.91
N TYR A 21 -6.36 -3.87 -8.48
CA TYR A 21 -5.94 -4.40 -7.18
C TYR A 21 -6.31 -3.47 -6.01
N CYS A 22 -6.26 -2.15 -6.24
CA CYS A 22 -6.58 -1.14 -5.24
C CYS A 22 -8.01 -1.28 -4.68
N VAL A 23 -8.98 -1.53 -5.56
CA VAL A 23 -10.39 -1.65 -5.18
C VAL A 23 -10.62 -2.78 -4.15
N PRO A 24 -10.27 -4.05 -4.42
CA PRO A 24 -10.50 -5.14 -3.47
C PRO A 24 -9.68 -4.99 -2.19
N ILE A 25 -8.43 -4.49 -2.24
CA ILE A 25 -7.63 -4.32 -1.03
C ILE A 25 -8.20 -3.22 -0.13
N THR A 26 -8.70 -2.12 -0.72
CA THR A 26 -9.36 -1.04 0.03
C THR A 26 -10.64 -1.54 0.68
N ILE A 27 -11.46 -2.31 -0.05
CA ILE A 27 -12.66 -2.94 0.50
C ILE A 27 -12.28 -3.86 1.67
N ALA A 28 -11.24 -4.69 1.52
CA ALA A 28 -10.78 -5.59 2.58
C ALA A 28 -10.39 -4.83 3.86
N VAL A 29 -9.65 -3.71 3.72
CA VAL A 29 -9.28 -2.84 4.85
C VAL A 29 -10.52 -2.29 5.54
N ILE A 30 -11.46 -1.70 4.77
CA ILE A 30 -12.70 -1.14 5.32
C ILE A 30 -13.48 -2.21 6.08
N VAL A 31 -13.70 -3.37 5.48
CA VAL A 31 -14.39 -4.49 6.14
C VAL A 31 -13.67 -4.87 7.44
N LEU A 32 -12.34 -5.02 7.42
CA LEU A 32 -11.57 -5.35 8.61
C LEU A 32 -11.69 -4.31 9.72
N PHE A 33 -11.81 -3.02 9.41
CA PHE A 33 -12.06 -1.97 10.40
C PHE A 33 -13.45 -2.07 11.04
N PHE A 34 -14.48 -2.43 10.26
CA PHE A 34 -15.87 -2.44 10.72
C PHE A 34 -16.39 -3.79 11.22
N LEU A 35 -15.61 -4.86 11.09
CA LEU A 35 -15.96 -6.16 11.68
C LEU A 35 -16.22 -6.06 13.18
N LYS A 36 -17.20 -6.81 13.68
CA LYS A 36 -17.60 -6.78 15.10
C LYS A 36 -16.42 -7.04 16.04
N THR A 37 -15.57 -8.02 15.71
CA THR A 37 -14.34 -8.37 16.45
C THR A 37 -13.31 -7.24 16.52
N SER A 38 -13.38 -6.27 15.60
CA SER A 38 -12.48 -5.12 15.55
C SER A 38 -12.94 -3.96 16.44
N ARG A 39 -14.21 -3.99 16.89
CA ARG A 39 -14.80 -2.95 17.76
C ARG A 39 -14.45 -3.14 19.23
N ASP A 40 -14.08 -4.36 19.62
CA ASP A 40 -13.61 -4.67 20.96
C ASP A 40 -12.24 -4.03 21.22
N GLU A 41 -11.91 -3.74 22.48
CA GLU A 41 -10.65 -3.09 22.87
C GLU A 41 -9.43 -3.84 22.32
N ARG A 42 -9.48 -5.18 22.36
CA ARG A 42 -8.48 -6.07 21.77
C ARG A 42 -8.36 -5.89 20.25
N GLY A 43 -9.49 -5.85 19.55
CA GLY A 43 -9.52 -5.64 18.10
C GLY A 43 -8.95 -4.29 17.68
N ARG A 44 -9.21 -3.24 18.47
CA ARG A 44 -8.66 -1.90 18.26
C ARG A 44 -7.15 -1.86 18.50
N ALA A 45 -6.65 -2.57 19.50
CA ALA A 45 -5.21 -2.69 19.76
C ALA A 45 -4.47 -3.37 18.60
N ILE A 46 -5.03 -4.46 18.05
CA ILE A 46 -4.49 -5.16 16.87
C ILE A 46 -4.41 -4.22 15.66
N ILE A 47 -5.50 -3.51 15.37
CA ILE A 47 -5.56 -2.54 14.28
C ILE A 47 -4.55 -1.42 14.48
N GLY A 48 -4.37 -0.92 15.71
CA GLY A 48 -3.38 0.09 16.05
C GLY A 48 -1.95 -0.37 15.71
N LYS A 49 -1.56 -1.57 16.17
CA LYS A 49 -0.24 -2.16 15.88
C LYS A 49 0.01 -2.32 14.38
N ALA A 50 -0.97 -2.89 13.67
CA ALA A 50 -0.88 -3.07 12.22
C ALA A 50 -0.77 -1.73 11.47
N SER A 51 -1.49 -0.71 11.93
CA SER A 51 -1.46 0.63 11.33
C SER A 51 -0.09 1.27 11.49
N ILE A 52 0.54 1.17 12.68
CA ILE A 52 1.91 1.68 12.91
C ILE A 52 2.90 1.06 11.92
N ILE A 53 2.85 -0.26 11.72
CA ILE A 53 3.74 -0.96 10.77
C ILE A 53 3.52 -0.43 9.34
N SER A 54 2.25 -0.29 8.93
CA SER A 54 1.91 0.24 7.60
C SER A 54 2.37 1.70 7.41
N THR A 55 2.31 2.53 8.46
CA THR A 55 2.80 3.91 8.43
C THR A 55 4.32 3.98 8.29
N ILE A 56 5.08 3.11 8.97
CA ILE A 56 6.53 3.04 8.80
C ILE A 56 6.88 2.66 7.36
N ALA A 57 6.21 1.66 6.80
CA ALA A 57 6.40 1.27 5.41
C ALA A 57 6.08 2.43 4.45
N PHE A 58 4.98 3.15 4.68
CA PHE A 58 4.62 4.34 3.90
C PHE A 58 5.74 5.38 3.90
N ILE A 59 6.27 5.75 5.08
CA ILE A 59 7.35 6.74 5.21
C ILE A 59 8.57 6.33 4.38
N ILE A 60 8.97 5.06 4.45
CA ILE A 60 10.12 4.56 3.67
C ILE A 60 9.82 4.65 2.16
N LEU A 61 8.66 4.16 1.73
CA LEU A 61 8.29 4.10 0.31
C LEU A 61 8.19 5.49 -0.32
N VAL A 62 7.58 6.47 0.35
CA VAL A 62 7.46 7.83 -0.21
C VAL A 62 8.81 8.54 -0.31
N ASN A 63 9.72 8.32 0.65
CA ASN A 63 11.06 8.89 0.59
C ASN A 63 11.90 8.25 -0.53
N VAL A 64 11.79 6.94 -0.71
CA VAL A 64 12.42 6.24 -1.85
C VAL A 64 11.85 6.77 -3.17
N PHE A 65 10.53 6.90 -3.28
CA PHE A 65 9.88 7.42 -4.47
C PHE A 65 10.29 8.86 -4.79
N ALA A 66 10.36 9.74 -3.79
CA ALA A 66 10.84 11.11 -3.96
C ALA A 66 12.31 11.17 -4.42
N LYS A 67 13.17 10.30 -3.89
CA LYS A 67 14.58 10.25 -4.33
C LYS A 67 14.72 9.73 -5.76
N LEU A 68 13.83 8.82 -6.19
CA LEU A 68 13.78 8.35 -7.56
C LEU A 68 13.26 9.44 -8.52
N SER A 69 12.23 10.19 -8.13
CA SER A 69 11.68 11.27 -8.96
C SER A 69 12.66 12.42 -9.21
N MET A 70 13.64 12.63 -8.34
CA MET A 70 14.74 13.58 -8.59
C MET A 70 15.75 13.10 -9.64
N ARG A 71 15.89 11.79 -9.83
CA ARG A 71 16.94 11.18 -10.67
C ARG A 71 16.46 10.81 -12.07
N THR A 72 15.15 10.79 -12.27
CA THR A 72 14.53 10.32 -13.50
C THR A 72 13.40 11.28 -13.88
N PRO A 73 13.29 11.72 -15.15
CA PRO A 73 12.16 12.53 -15.58
C PRO A 73 10.85 11.75 -15.39
N MET A 74 9.96 12.28 -14.56
CA MET A 74 8.68 11.65 -14.23
C MET A 74 7.55 12.26 -15.06
N ASP A 75 6.94 11.45 -15.91
CA ASP A 75 5.69 11.80 -16.58
C ASP A 75 4.46 11.41 -15.75
N PHE A 76 3.27 11.71 -16.27
CA PHE A 76 2.01 11.45 -15.57
C PHE A 76 1.85 9.96 -15.20
N TYR A 77 2.13 9.05 -16.15
CA TYR A 77 1.97 7.61 -15.90
C TYR A 77 2.97 7.12 -14.86
N SER A 78 4.21 7.62 -14.90
CA SER A 78 5.24 7.27 -13.93
C SER A 78 4.85 7.70 -12.51
N MET A 79 4.34 8.93 -12.37
CA MET A 79 3.85 9.44 -11.10
C MET A 79 2.63 8.66 -10.60
N ALA A 80 1.65 8.45 -11.48
CA ALA A 80 0.44 7.71 -11.16
C ALA A 80 0.75 6.27 -10.72
N ASN A 81 1.64 5.58 -11.43
CA ASN A 81 2.10 4.24 -11.06
C ASN A 81 2.79 4.25 -9.70
N GLY A 82 3.73 5.17 -9.47
CA GLY A 82 4.41 5.28 -8.18
C GLY A 82 3.44 5.44 -7.01
N VAL A 83 2.53 6.41 -7.11
CA VAL A 83 1.52 6.66 -6.06
C VAL A 83 0.58 5.46 -5.89
N GLN A 84 0.09 4.88 -6.99
CA GLN A 84 -0.82 3.74 -6.96
C GLN A 84 -0.20 2.52 -6.27
N TRP A 85 1.06 2.21 -6.56
CA TRP A 85 1.74 1.06 -5.98
C TRP A 85 2.20 1.31 -4.54
N ILE A 86 2.59 2.54 -4.18
CA ILE A 86 2.82 2.91 -2.76
C ILE A 86 1.56 2.64 -1.95
N TYR A 87 0.41 3.14 -2.42
CA TYR A 87 -0.87 2.94 -1.75
C TYR A 87 -1.21 1.45 -1.59
N ASN A 88 -1.14 0.70 -2.68
CA ASN A 88 -1.43 -0.73 -2.69
C ASN A 88 -0.55 -1.49 -1.69
N ILE A 89 0.77 -1.28 -1.71
CA ILE A 89 1.70 -1.96 -0.80
C ILE A 89 1.38 -1.66 0.67
N VAL A 90 1.11 -0.39 0.99
CA VAL A 90 0.79 0.02 2.36
C VAL A 90 -0.49 -0.66 2.86
N LEU A 91 -1.54 -0.70 2.03
CA LEU A 91 -2.77 -1.40 2.39
C LEU A 91 -2.56 -2.92 2.51
N THR A 92 -1.79 -3.52 1.62
CA THR A 92 -1.47 -4.95 1.72
C THR A 92 -0.76 -5.27 3.03
N ILE A 93 0.24 -4.46 3.41
CA ILE A 93 0.94 -4.61 4.69
C ILE A 93 -0.05 -4.49 5.85
N GLN A 94 -0.95 -3.51 5.82
CA GLN A 94 -1.94 -3.32 6.87
C GLN A 94 -2.89 -4.52 7.00
N VAL A 95 -3.44 -5.00 5.88
CA VAL A 95 -4.33 -6.18 5.86
C VAL A 95 -3.62 -7.41 6.39
N VAL A 96 -2.41 -7.70 5.87
CA VAL A 96 -1.64 -8.87 6.28
C VAL A 96 -1.29 -8.79 7.76
N ALA A 97 -0.85 -7.63 8.25
CA ALA A 97 -0.55 -7.44 9.67
C ALA A 97 -1.79 -7.66 10.55
N ILE A 98 -2.96 -7.10 10.18
CA ILE A 98 -4.21 -7.34 10.91
C ILE A 98 -4.54 -8.84 10.95
N LEU A 99 -4.45 -9.54 9.82
CA LEU A 99 -4.77 -10.97 9.74
C LEU A 99 -3.81 -11.82 10.57
N ILE A 100 -2.51 -11.49 10.57
CA ILE A 100 -1.50 -12.17 11.39
C ILE A 100 -1.79 -11.95 12.88
N TYR A 101 -1.98 -10.70 13.31
CA TYR A 101 -2.25 -10.41 14.71
C TYR A 101 -3.56 -11.02 15.21
N LYS A 102 -4.63 -11.02 14.40
CA LYS A 102 -5.89 -11.73 14.74
C LYS A 102 -5.74 -13.25 14.87
N LYS A 103 -4.70 -13.83 14.29
CA LYS A 103 -4.43 -15.27 14.38
C LYS A 103 -3.58 -15.62 15.60
N ILE A 104 -2.71 -14.71 16.03
CA ILE A 104 -1.77 -14.92 17.14
C ILE A 104 -2.39 -14.49 18.47
N GLU A 105 -3.16 -13.40 18.48
CA GLU A 105 -3.91 -12.90 19.63
C GLU A 105 -5.36 -13.40 19.57
#